data_AF-A0A8T0UKJ7-F1
#
_entry.id   AF-A0A8T0UKJ7-F1
#
_cell.length_a   1.000
_cell.length_b   1.000
_cell.length_c   1.000
_cell.angle_alpha   90.00
_cell.angle_beta   90.00
_cell.angle_gamma   90.00
#
_symmetry.space_group_name_H-M   'P 1'
#
loop_
_entity.id
_entity.type
_entity.pdbx_description
1 polymer ?
#
loop_
_entity_poly.entity_id
_entity_poly.type
_entity_poly.pdbx_seq_one_letter_code
_entity_poly.pdbx_strand_id
1 'polypeptide(L)'
;MEQEPARTSPAMKRARPSPPQAHHAADAEDRLSALDDATLHAILARVPLRDAAATTALSRRWPRVFATLPRLLLRAATFNRRDFPDEGNEDYCEDTMPWMGALRRVLDARAAPVAAFEIDFKYMGLYDDWFFGYTECYDLPSPVYSCKTLTSLYLFNWRLRVPGRITGLRALRSLRLHGVTATDDDLRRFISRCSAMEHLEIFNIHKARNIVIRAPCLETLLIYSYRPLCVSVKKAPRLDKVRLKQYSNN
;
A
#
# COMPACT_ATOMS: atom_id res chain seq x y z
N MET A 1 -72.82 5.98 55.83
CA MET A 1 -71.52 5.44 56.27
C MET A 1 -71.46 4.00 55.77
N GLU A 2 -70.30 3.56 55.31
CA GLU A 2 -69.94 2.25 54.72
C GLU A 2 -69.77 2.20 53.18
N GLN A 3 -68.49 2.23 52.79
CA GLN A 3 -67.88 1.72 51.54
C GLN A 3 -67.85 0.19 51.63
N GLU A 4 -67.98 -0.60 50.54
CA GLU A 4 -66.97 -1.00 49.54
C GLU A 4 -67.63 -2.07 48.60
N PRO A 5 -66.99 -2.59 47.52
CA PRO A 5 -65.99 -2.02 46.62
C PRO A 5 -66.39 -2.16 45.11
N ALA A 6 -65.59 -1.52 44.25
CA ALA A 6 -65.74 -1.46 42.79
C ALA A 6 -65.48 -2.82 42.09
N ARG A 7 -66.35 -3.17 41.14
CA ARG A 7 -66.17 -4.30 40.22
C ARG A 7 -65.17 -3.94 39.11
N THR A 8 -64.08 -4.68 39.01
CA THR A 8 -63.09 -4.61 37.94
C THR A 8 -63.56 -5.38 36.70
N SER A 9 -63.50 -4.74 35.53
CA SER A 9 -63.76 -5.37 34.22
C SER A 9 -62.59 -6.25 33.77
N PRO A 10 -62.82 -7.36 33.05
CA PRO A 10 -61.76 -8.26 32.62
C PRO A 10 -60.93 -7.67 31.48
N ALA A 11 -59.62 -7.88 31.53
CA ALA A 11 -58.66 -7.42 30.53
C ALA A 11 -58.83 -8.18 29.20
N MET A 12 -59.03 -7.44 28.10
CA MET A 12 -59.10 -7.95 26.74
C MET A 12 -57.70 -8.39 26.28
N LYS A 13 -57.49 -9.68 26.02
CA LYS A 13 -56.24 -10.21 25.45
C LYS A 13 -56.06 -9.64 24.04
N ARG A 14 -55.04 -8.79 23.83
CA ARG A 14 -54.61 -8.35 22.49
C ARG A 14 -54.08 -9.56 21.71
N ALA A 15 -54.72 -9.86 20.59
CA ALA A 15 -54.23 -10.85 19.63
C ALA A 15 -52.87 -10.41 19.04
N ARG A 16 -51.95 -11.35 18.91
CA ARG A 16 -50.62 -11.16 18.32
C ARG A 16 -50.79 -10.97 16.81
N PRO A 17 -50.26 -9.91 16.18
CA PRO A 17 -50.33 -9.78 14.73
C PRO A 17 -49.52 -10.90 14.06
N SER A 18 -50.10 -11.52 13.04
CA SER A 18 -49.45 -12.52 12.22
C SER A 18 -48.19 -11.94 11.54
N PRO A 19 -47.14 -12.75 11.29
CA PRO A 19 -45.94 -12.26 10.62
C PRO A 19 -46.30 -11.72 9.23
N PRO A 20 -45.63 -10.67 8.73
CA PRO A 20 -45.78 -10.27 7.33
C PRO A 20 -45.36 -11.45 6.45
N GLN A 21 -46.21 -11.79 5.47
CA GLN A 21 -45.86 -12.75 4.45
C GLN A 21 -44.57 -12.29 3.78
N ALA A 22 -43.58 -13.19 3.71
CA ALA A 22 -42.32 -12.95 3.03
C ALA A 22 -42.58 -12.83 1.53
N HIS A 23 -42.90 -11.62 1.08
CA HIS A 23 -42.91 -11.27 -0.32
C HIS A 23 -41.46 -11.20 -0.78
N HIS A 24 -41.03 -12.22 -1.52
CA HIS A 24 -39.84 -12.27 -2.38
C HIS A 24 -38.71 -11.32 -1.99
N ALA A 25 -37.87 -11.74 -1.04
CA ALA A 25 -36.46 -11.41 -1.14
C ALA A 25 -35.99 -12.04 -2.46
N ALA A 26 -35.97 -11.25 -3.52
CA ALA A 26 -35.25 -11.61 -4.73
C ALA A 26 -33.88 -12.08 -4.26
N ASP A 27 -33.58 -13.33 -4.60
CA ASP A 27 -32.34 -14.03 -4.33
C ASP A 27 -31.20 -13.07 -4.67
N ALA A 28 -30.66 -12.38 -3.65
CA ALA A 28 -29.50 -11.54 -3.81
C ALA A 28 -28.34 -12.52 -3.94
N GLU A 29 -28.22 -13.09 -5.14
CA GLU A 29 -27.18 -14.05 -5.50
C GLU A 29 -25.86 -13.45 -5.01
N ASP A 30 -25.21 -14.14 -4.07
CA ASP A 30 -23.90 -13.72 -3.57
C ASP A 30 -22.85 -14.03 -4.63
N ARG A 31 -22.81 -13.16 -5.64
CA ARG A 31 -21.92 -13.27 -6.80
C ARG A 31 -20.45 -13.12 -6.41
N LEU A 32 -20.16 -12.51 -5.26
CA LEU A 32 -18.80 -12.39 -4.74
C LEU A 32 -18.27 -13.72 -4.21
N SER A 33 -19.13 -14.52 -3.57
CA SER A 33 -18.76 -15.87 -3.12
C SER A 33 -18.50 -16.85 -4.28
N ALA A 34 -19.07 -16.59 -5.46
CA ALA A 34 -18.87 -17.40 -6.67
C ALA A 34 -17.54 -17.14 -7.40
N LEU A 35 -16.84 -16.04 -7.11
CA LEU A 35 -15.55 -15.73 -7.73
C LEU A 35 -14.44 -16.66 -7.22
N ASP A 36 -13.42 -16.93 -8.03
CA ASP A 36 -12.22 -17.67 -7.60
C ASP A 36 -11.24 -16.77 -6.82
N ASP A 37 -10.27 -17.38 -6.12
CA ASP A 37 -9.31 -16.63 -5.30
C ASP A 37 -8.45 -15.69 -6.16
N ALA A 38 -8.16 -16.07 -7.40
CA ALA A 38 -7.37 -15.26 -8.33
C ALA A 38 -8.10 -13.95 -8.72
N THR A 39 -9.39 -14.02 -9.00
CA THR A 39 -10.21 -12.82 -9.28
C THR A 39 -10.35 -11.96 -8.04
N LEU A 40 -10.58 -12.56 -6.87
CA LEU A 40 -10.62 -11.82 -5.61
C LEU A 40 -9.29 -11.13 -5.32
N HIS A 41 -8.15 -11.79 -5.54
CA HIS A 41 -6.83 -11.17 -5.44
C HIS A 41 -6.67 -10.01 -6.42
N ALA A 42 -7.16 -10.14 -7.66
CA ALA A 42 -7.09 -9.07 -8.64
C ALA A 42 -7.92 -7.85 -8.20
N ILE A 43 -9.09 -8.05 -7.61
CA ILE A 43 -9.91 -6.97 -7.06
C ILE A 43 -9.21 -6.33 -5.86
N LEU A 44 -8.82 -7.15 -4.88
CA LEU A 44 -8.19 -6.67 -3.64
C LEU A 44 -6.84 -5.98 -3.86
N ALA A 45 -6.10 -6.36 -4.90
CA ALA A 45 -4.83 -5.73 -5.27
C ALA A 45 -4.98 -4.27 -5.75
N ARG A 46 -6.21 -3.82 -6.04
CA ARG A 46 -6.51 -2.47 -6.54
C ARG A 46 -7.08 -1.53 -5.48
N VAL A 47 -7.36 -2.03 -4.28
CA VAL A 47 -7.89 -1.22 -3.17
C VAL A 47 -6.81 -1.04 -2.10
N PRO A 48 -6.85 0.06 -1.32
CA PRO A 48 -5.95 0.25 -0.19
C PRO A 48 -5.97 -0.97 0.74
N LEU A 49 -4.81 -1.31 1.29
CA LEU A 49 -4.61 -2.51 2.09
C LEU A 49 -5.60 -2.63 3.27
N ARG A 50 -6.01 -1.50 3.86
CA ARG A 50 -6.99 -1.47 4.94
C ARG A 50 -8.38 -1.89 4.46
N ASP A 51 -8.80 -1.45 3.29
CA ASP A 51 -10.10 -1.81 2.71
C ASP A 51 -10.08 -3.28 2.29
N ALA A 52 -8.96 -3.75 1.73
CA ALA A 52 -8.76 -5.18 1.50
C ALA A 52 -8.85 -5.98 2.81
N ALA A 53 -8.29 -5.49 3.90
CA ALA A 53 -8.40 -6.15 5.22
C ALA A 53 -9.85 -6.11 5.75
N ALA A 54 -10.62 -5.05 5.49
CA ALA A 54 -12.01 -4.95 5.91
C ALA A 54 -12.90 -6.04 5.27
N THR A 55 -12.55 -6.49 4.05
CA THR A 55 -13.27 -7.58 3.38
C THR A 55 -13.19 -8.92 4.10
N THR A 56 -12.25 -9.09 5.04
CA THR A 56 -12.13 -10.32 5.85
C THR A 56 -13.38 -10.61 6.69
N ALA A 57 -14.23 -9.60 6.94
CA ALA A 57 -15.50 -9.75 7.62
C ALA A 57 -16.64 -10.32 6.75
N LEU A 58 -16.48 -10.38 5.42
CA LEU A 58 -17.54 -10.79 4.50
C LEU A 58 -17.91 -12.28 4.62
N SER A 59 -16.91 -13.16 4.74
CA SER A 59 -17.14 -14.60 4.97
C SER A 59 -15.88 -15.30 5.48
N ARG A 60 -15.99 -16.57 5.86
CA ARG A 60 -14.86 -17.40 6.34
C ARG A 60 -13.72 -17.57 5.32
N ARG A 61 -13.98 -17.33 4.03
CA ARG A 61 -13.00 -17.45 2.95
C ARG A 61 -12.08 -16.23 2.87
N TRP A 62 -12.63 -15.03 3.04
CA TRP A 62 -11.93 -13.76 2.81
C TRP A 62 -10.68 -13.54 3.69
N PRO A 63 -10.63 -13.97 4.97
CA PRO A 63 -9.39 -13.94 5.75
C PRO A 63 -8.22 -14.67 5.07
N ARG A 64 -8.49 -15.82 4.43
CA ARG A 64 -7.45 -16.60 3.72
C ARG A 64 -7.04 -15.93 2.41
N VAL A 65 -8.01 -15.36 1.68
CA VAL A 65 -7.76 -14.59 0.46
C VAL A 65 -6.88 -13.38 0.77
N PHE A 66 -7.21 -12.62 1.81
CA PHE A 66 -6.41 -11.49 2.26
C PHE A 66 -5.00 -11.93 2.70
N ALA A 67 -4.88 -12.99 3.52
CA ALA A 67 -3.60 -13.51 4.01
C ALA A 67 -2.66 -14.01 2.90
N THR A 68 -3.21 -14.35 1.72
CA THR A 68 -2.47 -14.80 0.53
C THR A 68 -2.37 -13.76 -0.58
N LEU A 69 -2.98 -12.58 -0.42
CA LEU A 69 -2.99 -11.48 -1.40
C LEU A 69 -1.58 -11.09 -1.88
N PRO A 70 -1.20 -11.35 -3.15
CA PRO A 70 0.20 -11.21 -3.58
C PRO A 70 0.66 -9.76 -3.76
N ARG A 71 -0.26 -8.80 -3.87
CA ARG A 71 0.04 -7.39 -4.09
C ARG A 71 -0.56 -6.54 -2.96
N LEU A 72 0.26 -5.77 -2.28
CA LEU A 72 -0.18 -4.87 -1.22
C LEU A 72 -0.04 -3.42 -1.70
N LEU A 73 -1.15 -2.69 -1.70
CA LEU A 73 -1.22 -1.27 -2.02
C LEU A 73 -1.39 -0.48 -0.73
N LEU A 74 -0.38 0.28 -0.36
CA LEU A 74 -0.40 1.17 0.80
C LEU A 74 -0.58 2.61 0.30
N ARG A 75 -1.71 3.19 0.65
CA ARG A 75 -2.04 4.61 0.44
C ARG A 75 -2.27 5.32 1.75
N ALA A 76 -2.43 6.63 1.74
CA ALA A 76 -2.69 7.43 2.93
C ALA A 76 -3.97 6.96 3.65
N ALA A 77 -5.03 6.68 2.88
CA ALA A 77 -6.27 6.08 3.36
C ALA A 77 -6.11 4.71 4.07
N THR A 78 -4.97 4.02 3.88
CA THR A 78 -4.67 2.78 4.62
C THR A 78 -4.52 3.03 6.12
N PHE A 79 -4.14 4.24 6.51
CA PHE A 79 -3.79 4.57 7.90
C PHE A 79 -4.67 5.65 8.52
N ASN A 80 -5.33 6.49 7.71
CA ASN A 80 -6.28 7.49 8.21
C ASN A 80 -7.46 6.87 8.92
N ARG A 81 -8.11 7.61 9.82
CA ARG A 81 -9.43 7.22 10.32
C ARG A 81 -10.48 7.29 9.19
N ARG A 82 -11.61 6.58 9.36
CA ARG A 82 -12.64 6.49 8.30
C ARG A 82 -13.40 7.80 8.10
N ASP A 83 -13.47 8.60 9.14
CA ASP A 83 -14.07 9.92 9.24
C ASP A 83 -13.06 11.04 8.97
N PHE A 84 -11.83 10.70 8.58
CA PHE A 84 -10.85 11.71 8.20
C PHE A 84 -11.39 12.50 6.99
N PRO A 85 -11.51 13.83 7.09
CA PRO A 85 -12.11 14.63 6.03
C PRO A 85 -11.28 14.47 4.76
N ASP A 86 -11.92 13.98 3.70
CA ASP A 86 -11.36 13.99 2.37
C ASP A 86 -11.46 15.44 1.86
N GLU A 87 -10.48 16.27 2.22
CA GLU A 87 -10.36 17.64 1.70
C GLU A 87 -9.93 17.66 0.21
N GLY A 88 -10.15 16.55 -0.52
CA GLY A 88 -9.70 16.36 -1.90
C GLY A 88 -8.21 16.05 -2.01
N ASN A 89 -7.54 15.74 -0.89
CA ASN A 89 -6.13 15.38 -0.84
C ASN A 89 -5.97 13.93 -0.39
N GLU A 90 -6.17 13.00 -1.33
CA GLU A 90 -6.10 11.54 -1.15
C GLU A 90 -4.74 11.05 -0.57
N ASP A 91 -3.73 11.93 -0.54
CA ASP A 91 -2.36 11.62 -0.17
C ASP A 91 -2.02 11.88 1.31
N TYR A 92 -2.89 12.53 2.09
CA TYR A 92 -2.59 12.93 3.47
C TYR A 92 -2.70 11.77 4.47
N CYS A 93 -1.71 11.57 5.36
CA CYS A 93 -1.72 10.55 6.42
C CYS A 93 -1.80 11.20 7.81
N GLU A 94 -2.88 10.99 8.56
CA GLU A 94 -3.16 11.63 9.86
C GLU A 94 -2.16 11.24 10.97
N ASP A 95 -1.82 9.95 11.06
CA ASP A 95 -0.87 9.45 12.06
C ASP A 95 0.00 8.34 11.48
N THR A 96 1.30 8.55 11.54
CA THR A 96 2.29 7.73 10.86
C THR A 96 3.01 6.75 11.76
N MET A 97 3.06 6.98 13.06
CA MET A 97 3.75 6.05 13.96
C MET A 97 3.06 4.67 14.03
N PRO A 98 1.72 4.57 14.06
CA PRO A 98 1.01 3.29 14.03
C PRO A 98 1.18 2.53 12.71
N TRP A 99 1.41 3.23 11.58
CA TRP A 99 1.51 2.60 10.27
C TRP A 99 2.71 1.64 10.22
N MET A 100 3.84 2.02 10.83
CA MET A 100 5.04 1.19 10.86
C MET A 100 4.80 -0.14 11.57
N GLY A 101 4.15 -0.07 12.73
CA GLY A 101 3.75 -1.26 13.49
C GLY A 101 2.70 -2.08 12.77
N ALA A 102 1.75 -1.43 12.09
CA ALA A 102 0.74 -2.11 11.28
C ALA A 102 1.36 -2.84 10.08
N LEU A 103 2.24 -2.18 9.32
CA LEU A 103 2.91 -2.78 8.18
C LEU A 103 3.78 -3.96 8.62
N ARG A 104 4.55 -3.80 9.71
CA ARG A 104 5.35 -4.90 10.24
C ARG A 104 4.47 -6.12 10.55
N ARG A 105 3.36 -5.91 11.26
CA ARG A 105 2.39 -6.97 11.59
C ARG A 105 1.78 -7.59 10.34
N VAL A 106 1.41 -6.79 9.34
CA VAL A 106 0.87 -7.31 8.07
C VAL A 106 1.89 -8.19 7.36
N LEU A 107 3.15 -7.75 7.29
CA LEU A 107 4.23 -8.52 6.64
C LEU A 107 4.55 -9.81 7.41
N ASP A 108 4.53 -9.77 8.75
CA ASP A 108 4.77 -10.94 9.60
C ASP A 108 3.59 -11.95 9.56
N ALA A 109 2.34 -11.47 9.42
CA ALA A 109 1.14 -12.30 9.41
C ALA A 109 0.78 -12.92 8.05
N ARG A 110 1.65 -12.77 7.04
CA ARG A 110 1.41 -13.27 5.68
C ARG A 110 1.44 -14.79 5.64
N ALA A 111 0.40 -15.39 5.05
CA ALA A 111 0.36 -16.82 4.75
C ALA A 111 0.99 -17.16 3.39
N ALA A 112 1.14 -16.16 2.51
CA ALA A 112 1.89 -16.27 1.28
C ALA A 112 2.83 -15.08 1.09
N PRO A 113 3.99 -15.29 0.44
CA PRO A 113 4.94 -14.22 0.20
C PRO A 113 4.35 -13.06 -0.62
N VAL A 114 4.78 -11.83 -0.32
CA VAL A 114 4.36 -10.65 -1.06
C VAL A 114 5.14 -10.56 -2.36
N ALA A 115 4.43 -10.53 -3.49
CA ALA A 115 5.01 -10.39 -4.82
C ALA A 115 5.13 -8.92 -5.24
N ALA A 116 4.17 -8.06 -4.91
CA ALA A 116 4.28 -6.63 -5.20
C ALA A 116 3.95 -5.78 -3.97
N PHE A 117 4.70 -4.70 -3.81
CA PHE A 117 4.55 -3.74 -2.73
C PHE A 117 4.57 -2.33 -3.30
N GLU A 118 3.43 -1.65 -3.27
CA GLU A 118 3.28 -0.29 -3.78
C GLU A 118 2.94 0.63 -2.61
N ILE A 119 3.80 1.62 -2.37
CA ILE A 119 3.61 2.60 -1.31
C ILE A 119 3.51 3.98 -1.93
N ASP A 120 2.30 4.51 -1.91
CA ASP A 120 1.87 5.67 -2.69
C ASP A 120 1.08 6.61 -1.78
N PHE A 121 1.79 7.48 -1.06
CA PHE A 121 1.21 8.60 -0.33
C PHE A 121 2.28 9.66 -0.05
N LYS A 122 1.86 10.92 0.09
CA LYS A 122 2.74 12.05 0.37
C LYS A 122 2.68 12.39 1.85
N TYR A 123 3.83 12.38 2.52
CA TYR A 123 3.92 13.08 3.80
C TYR A 123 4.22 14.56 3.51
N MET A 124 3.19 15.41 3.59
CA MET A 124 3.40 16.81 3.98
C MET A 124 3.12 16.85 5.47
N GLY A 125 4.18 16.83 6.27
CA GLY A 125 4.06 17.24 7.66
C GLY A 125 3.44 18.64 7.67
N LEU A 126 2.45 18.83 8.53
CA LEU A 126 1.85 20.12 8.88
C LEU A 126 2.96 21.18 8.89
N TYR A 127 2.93 22.15 7.97
CA TYR A 127 3.47 23.52 8.05
C TYR A 127 3.56 24.09 6.62
N ASP A 128 2.93 25.24 6.41
CA ASP A 128 2.84 26.00 5.15
C ASP A 128 4.18 26.51 4.57
N ASP A 129 5.32 26.03 5.04
CA ASP A 129 6.64 26.47 4.60
C ASP A 129 7.24 25.56 3.53
N TRP A 130 6.86 25.83 2.28
CA TRP A 130 7.49 25.32 1.07
C TRP A 130 9.00 25.63 0.96
N PHE A 131 9.58 26.37 1.91
CA PHE A 131 10.97 26.79 1.97
C PHE A 131 11.84 26.12 3.04
N PHE A 132 11.30 25.36 4.00
CA PHE A 132 12.10 24.71 5.04
C PHE A 132 12.02 23.17 4.98
N GLY A 133 12.99 22.56 4.30
CA GLY A 133 13.53 21.26 4.66
C GLY A 133 12.70 20.03 4.24
N TYR A 134 13.29 19.20 3.37
CA TYR A 134 12.91 17.81 3.11
C TYR A 134 13.11 16.90 4.36
N THR A 135 12.54 17.24 5.52
CA THR A 135 13.02 16.70 6.80
C THR A 135 12.29 15.46 7.31
N GLU A 136 11.08 15.14 6.84
CA GLU A 136 10.32 13.99 7.37
C GLU A 136 10.00 12.90 6.32
N CYS A 137 11.02 12.44 5.59
CA CYS A 137 10.91 11.15 4.88
C CYS A 137 11.08 10.00 5.88
N TYR A 138 10.12 9.07 5.93
CA TYR A 138 10.22 7.83 6.71
C TYR A 138 11.23 6.86 6.12
N ASP A 139 11.94 6.15 6.98
CA ASP A 139 12.82 5.07 6.56
C ASP A 139 12.00 3.90 6.05
N LEU A 140 12.38 3.35 4.89
CA LEU A 140 11.79 2.12 4.40
C LEU A 140 11.98 1.00 5.46
N PRO A 141 10.93 0.28 5.87
CA PRO A 141 11.04 -0.71 6.92
C PRO A 141 11.98 -1.87 6.56
N SER A 142 12.79 -2.30 7.53
CA SER A 142 13.69 -3.46 7.45
C SER A 142 13.11 -4.73 6.79
N PRO A 143 11.86 -5.17 7.09
CA PRO A 143 11.29 -6.37 6.47
C PRO A 143 11.16 -6.27 4.94
N VAL A 144 11.05 -5.08 4.34
CA VAL A 144 11.03 -4.92 2.88
C VAL A 144 12.37 -5.35 2.27
N TYR A 145 13.49 -4.96 2.87
CA TYR A 145 14.84 -5.38 2.44
C TYR A 145 15.11 -6.88 2.65
N SER A 146 14.33 -7.54 3.49
CA SER A 146 14.42 -8.98 3.76
C SER A 146 13.48 -9.82 2.91
N CYS A 147 12.54 -9.18 2.19
CA CYS A 147 11.54 -9.88 1.39
C CYS A 147 12.19 -10.56 0.16
N LYS A 148 12.06 -11.89 0.07
CA LYS A 148 12.70 -12.69 -0.98
C LYS A 148 11.86 -12.82 -2.26
N THR A 149 10.56 -12.60 -2.15
CA THR A 149 9.57 -12.83 -3.21
C THR A 149 9.10 -11.56 -3.90
N LEU A 150 9.52 -10.41 -3.38
CA LEU A 150 9.15 -9.11 -3.91
C LEU A 150 9.69 -8.96 -5.34
N THR A 151 8.77 -8.86 -6.31
CA THR A 151 9.02 -8.64 -7.73
C THR A 151 8.79 -7.20 -8.18
N SER A 152 7.94 -6.44 -7.48
CA SER A 152 7.66 -5.04 -7.81
C SER A 152 7.66 -4.17 -6.55
N LEU A 153 8.42 -3.08 -6.57
CA LEU A 153 8.49 -2.10 -5.48
C LEU A 153 8.32 -0.69 -6.05
N TYR A 154 7.32 0.04 -5.55
CA TYR A 154 7.12 1.46 -5.84
C TYR A 154 7.15 2.26 -4.55
N LEU A 155 8.01 3.27 -4.50
CA LEU A 155 8.21 4.16 -3.36
C LEU A 155 8.05 5.62 -3.79
N PHE A 156 7.11 6.33 -3.16
CA PHE A 156 6.93 7.77 -3.31
C PHE A 156 7.31 8.54 -2.02
N ASN A 157 8.24 9.49 -2.07
CA ASN A 157 8.70 10.32 -0.95
C ASN A 157 9.32 9.59 0.26
N TRP A 158 9.91 8.40 0.04
CA TRP A 158 10.55 7.60 1.10
C TRP A 158 12.02 7.92 1.31
N ARG A 159 12.55 7.59 2.49
CA ARG A 159 13.98 7.55 2.78
C ARG A 159 14.51 6.12 2.67
N LEU A 160 15.48 5.91 1.78
CA LEU A 160 16.21 4.65 1.74
C LEU A 160 17.42 4.75 2.67
N ARG A 161 17.30 4.16 3.86
CA ARG A 161 18.44 3.82 4.73
C ARG A 161 18.71 2.34 4.62
N VAL A 162 19.68 1.98 3.81
CA VAL A 162 19.91 0.58 3.47
C VAL A 162 20.71 -0.09 4.60
N PRO A 163 20.17 -1.14 5.26
CA PRO A 163 20.89 -1.80 6.34
C PRO A 163 22.16 -2.48 5.81
N GLY A 164 23.13 -2.72 6.72
CA GLY A 164 24.41 -3.33 6.36
C GLY A 164 24.28 -4.71 5.69
N ARG A 165 23.21 -5.45 5.97
CA ARG A 165 22.90 -6.74 5.35
C ARG A 165 21.51 -6.75 4.73
N ILE A 166 21.46 -6.99 3.42
CA ILE A 166 20.21 -7.15 2.65
C ILE A 166 20.08 -8.62 2.24
N THR A 167 19.10 -9.31 2.84
CA THR A 167 18.86 -10.75 2.62
C THR A 167 17.85 -11.02 1.51
N GLY A 168 17.02 -10.04 1.14
CA GLY A 168 15.97 -10.13 0.12
C GLY A 168 16.31 -9.49 -1.23
N LEU A 169 15.26 -9.07 -1.94
CA LEU A 169 15.23 -8.28 -3.18
C LEU A 169 15.77 -8.93 -4.47
N ARG A 170 16.24 -10.18 -4.41
CA ARG A 170 16.80 -10.87 -5.59
C ARG A 170 15.77 -11.14 -6.70
N ALA A 171 14.50 -11.28 -6.32
CA ALA A 171 13.39 -11.50 -7.25
C ALA A 171 12.81 -10.19 -7.81
N LEU A 172 13.33 -9.02 -7.40
CA LEU A 172 12.79 -7.73 -7.79
C LEU A 172 13.04 -7.47 -9.28
N ARG A 173 11.95 -7.33 -10.04
CA ARG A 173 11.90 -7.07 -11.48
C ARG A 173 11.63 -5.61 -11.79
N SER A 174 10.74 -4.97 -11.03
CA SER A 174 10.38 -3.56 -11.20
C SER A 174 10.68 -2.75 -9.96
N LEU A 175 11.47 -1.69 -10.11
CA LEU A 175 11.78 -0.73 -9.05
C LEU A 175 11.46 0.68 -9.53
N ARG A 176 10.53 1.35 -8.83
CA ARG A 176 10.14 2.74 -9.10
C ARG A 176 10.38 3.59 -7.85
N LEU A 177 11.22 4.61 -7.97
CA LEU A 177 11.64 5.50 -6.88
C LEU A 177 11.29 6.94 -7.24
N HIS A 178 10.28 7.51 -6.60
CA HIS A 178 9.77 8.85 -6.89
C HIS A 178 9.91 9.75 -5.67
N GLY A 179 10.61 10.89 -5.78
CA GLY A 179 10.86 11.79 -4.64
C GLY A 179 11.64 11.15 -3.50
N VAL A 180 12.36 10.06 -3.76
CA VAL A 180 13.02 9.27 -2.72
C VAL A 180 14.31 9.96 -2.26
N THR A 181 14.51 10.04 -0.95
CA THR A 181 15.76 10.48 -0.32
C THR A 181 16.70 9.29 -0.11
N ALA A 182 17.81 9.25 -0.84
CA ALA A 182 18.81 8.19 -0.72
C ALA A 182 20.22 8.74 -0.98
N THR A 183 21.25 8.18 -0.32
CA THR A 183 22.64 8.50 -0.70
C THR A 183 23.07 7.70 -1.93
N ASP A 184 24.19 8.11 -2.56
CA ASP A 184 24.80 7.35 -3.66
C ASP A 184 25.10 5.89 -3.23
N ASP A 185 25.54 5.69 -1.98
CA ASP A 185 25.86 4.36 -1.46
C ASP A 185 24.60 3.52 -1.17
N ASP A 186 23.55 4.13 -0.63
CA ASP A 186 22.26 3.47 -0.41
C ASP A 186 21.70 2.93 -1.73
N LEU A 187 21.61 3.77 -2.77
CA LEU A 187 21.11 3.34 -4.09
C LEU A 187 21.99 2.24 -4.69
N ARG A 188 23.31 2.41 -4.62
CA ARG A 188 24.25 1.41 -5.14
C ARG A 188 24.07 0.06 -4.45
N ARG A 189 23.97 0.05 -3.11
CA ARG A 189 23.75 -1.18 -2.33
C ARG A 189 22.40 -1.80 -2.67
N PHE A 190 21.34 -1.01 -2.71
CA PHE A 190 19.99 -1.48 -3.03
C PHE A 190 19.91 -2.14 -4.41
N ILE A 191 20.33 -1.41 -5.45
CA ILE A 191 20.28 -1.86 -6.84
C ILE A 191 21.17 -3.09 -7.06
N SER A 192 22.33 -3.16 -6.41
CA SER A 192 23.26 -4.30 -6.57
C SER A 192 22.69 -5.65 -6.10
N ARG A 193 21.64 -5.64 -5.27
CA ARG A 193 20.96 -6.86 -4.81
C ARG A 193 19.85 -7.32 -5.76
N CYS A 194 19.35 -6.43 -6.62
CA CYS A 194 18.23 -6.67 -7.53
C CYS A 194 18.72 -7.35 -8.83
N SER A 195 19.11 -8.62 -8.73
CA SER A 195 19.71 -9.37 -9.85
C SER A 195 18.74 -9.69 -10.99
N ALA A 196 17.43 -9.70 -10.73
CA ALA A 196 16.39 -9.97 -11.72
C ALA A 196 15.71 -8.68 -12.24
N MET A 197 16.30 -7.50 -11.98
CA MET A 197 15.67 -6.22 -12.31
C MET A 197 15.60 -5.99 -13.81
N GLU A 198 14.39 -5.79 -14.32
CA GLU A 198 14.02 -5.55 -15.72
C GLU A 198 13.63 -4.09 -15.96
N HIS A 199 13.02 -3.45 -14.95
CA HIS A 199 12.54 -2.08 -15.02
C HIS A 199 13.05 -1.26 -13.84
N LEU A 200 13.74 -0.15 -14.14
CA LEU A 200 14.17 0.84 -13.15
C LEU A 200 13.65 2.22 -13.55
N GLU A 201 12.89 2.84 -12.66
CA GLU A 201 12.41 4.21 -12.79
C GLU A 201 12.85 5.03 -11.58
N ILE A 202 13.51 6.15 -11.84
CA ILE A 202 13.92 7.12 -10.82
C ILE A 202 13.35 8.48 -11.21
N PHE A 203 12.47 9.03 -10.39
CA PHE A 203 11.93 10.36 -10.54
C PHE A 203 12.35 11.22 -9.34
N ASN A 204 13.06 12.31 -9.59
CA ASN A 204 13.45 13.32 -8.61
C ASN A 204 14.07 12.76 -7.31
N ILE A 205 15.16 11.99 -7.42
CA ILE A 205 15.88 11.50 -6.25
C ILE A 205 16.58 12.65 -5.49
N HIS A 206 16.46 12.64 -4.17
CA HIS A 206 17.11 13.60 -3.27
C HIS A 206 18.41 13.02 -2.68
N LYS A 207 19.35 13.91 -2.34
CA LYS A 207 20.73 13.64 -1.85
C LYS A 207 21.66 12.98 -2.87
N ALA A 208 21.27 11.88 -3.52
CA ALA A 208 22.12 11.18 -4.50
C ALA A 208 22.44 12.05 -5.73
N ARG A 209 23.71 12.07 -6.14
CA ARG A 209 24.21 12.76 -7.33
C ARG A 209 24.86 11.80 -8.33
N ASN A 210 25.44 10.70 -7.85
CA ASN A 210 26.13 9.72 -8.69
C ASN A 210 25.42 8.37 -8.61
N ILE A 211 24.64 8.05 -9.64
CA ILE A 211 23.84 6.83 -9.70
C ILE A 211 24.59 5.79 -10.53
N VAL A 212 25.06 4.73 -9.85
CA VAL A 212 25.73 3.59 -10.52
C VAL A 212 24.80 2.40 -10.56
N ILE A 213 24.35 2.05 -11.76
CA ILE A 213 23.39 0.97 -12.00
C ILE A 213 24.16 -0.28 -12.46
N ARG A 214 24.04 -1.36 -11.71
CA ARG A 214 24.58 -2.69 -12.07
C ARG A 214 23.43 -3.69 -12.11
N ALA A 215 22.86 -3.89 -13.29
CA ALA A 215 21.65 -4.68 -13.46
C ALA A 215 21.69 -5.49 -14.77
N PRO A 216 22.04 -6.79 -14.71
CA PRO A 216 22.29 -7.61 -15.90
C PRO A 216 21.03 -7.90 -16.73
N CYS A 217 19.87 -7.88 -16.10
CA CYS A 217 18.59 -8.16 -16.74
C CYS A 217 17.81 -6.88 -17.10
N LEU A 218 18.41 -5.70 -16.95
CA LEU A 218 17.68 -4.44 -17.11
C LEU A 218 17.31 -4.21 -18.57
N GLU A 219 16.02 -4.00 -18.82
CA GLU A 219 15.43 -3.78 -20.14
C GLU A 219 14.98 -2.32 -20.31
N THR A 220 14.43 -1.72 -19.25
CA THR A 220 13.95 -0.34 -19.25
C THR A 220 14.59 0.48 -18.14
N LEU A 221 15.20 1.60 -18.51
CA LEU A 221 15.73 2.61 -17.60
C LEU A 221 15.10 3.98 -17.86
N LEU A 222 14.41 4.51 -16.86
CA LEU A 222 13.79 5.83 -16.91
C LEU A 222 14.35 6.68 -15.76
N ILE A 223 14.97 7.82 -16.07
CA ILE A 223 15.46 8.76 -15.06
C ILE A 223 14.95 10.16 -15.40
N TYR A 224 14.24 10.73 -14.44
CA TYR A 224 13.66 12.06 -14.49
C TYR A 224 14.17 12.86 -13.29
N SER A 225 14.67 14.08 -13.49
CA SER A 225 15.16 14.89 -12.37
C SER A 225 15.04 16.39 -12.65
N TYR A 226 14.85 17.18 -11.59
CA TYR A 226 14.92 18.64 -11.65
C TYR A 226 16.35 19.17 -11.44
N ARG A 227 17.31 18.28 -11.16
CA ARG A 227 18.70 18.62 -10.89
C ARG A 227 19.65 17.74 -11.71
N PRO A 228 20.89 18.19 -11.98
CA PRO A 228 21.85 17.37 -12.70
C PRO A 228 22.23 16.11 -11.89
N LEU A 229 22.29 14.97 -12.58
CA LEU A 229 22.69 13.68 -12.04
C LEU A 229 23.76 13.06 -12.94
N CYS A 230 24.80 12.48 -12.33
CA CYS A 230 25.75 11.63 -13.03
C CYS A 230 25.24 10.19 -12.99
N VAL A 231 24.96 9.60 -14.16
CA VAL A 231 24.41 8.24 -14.27
C VAL A 231 25.39 7.35 -15.01
N SER A 232 25.81 6.26 -14.37
CA SER A 232 26.68 5.24 -14.97
C SER A 232 25.98 3.89 -14.97
N VAL A 233 25.66 3.39 -16.16
CA VAL A 233 25.09 2.05 -16.35
C VAL A 233 26.22 1.07 -16.65
N LYS A 234 26.32 0.02 -15.85
CA LYS A 234 27.35 -1.02 -15.97
C LYS A 234 26.70 -2.38 -16.05
N LYS A 235 27.17 -3.24 -16.97
CA LYS A 235 26.70 -4.62 -17.13
C LYS A 235 25.17 -4.70 -17.31
N ALA A 236 24.63 -4.00 -18.31
CA ALA A 236 23.20 -4.04 -18.67
C ALA A 236 23.04 -4.41 -20.17
N PRO A 237 23.34 -5.67 -20.56
CA PRO A 237 23.33 -6.10 -21.96
C PRO A 237 21.92 -6.18 -22.57
N ARG A 238 20.86 -6.23 -21.75
CA ARG A 238 19.46 -6.33 -22.19
C ARG A 238 18.76 -4.98 -22.34
N LEU A 239 19.49 -3.88 -22.15
CA LEU A 239 18.89 -2.57 -22.06
C LEU A 239 18.38 -2.14 -23.44
N ASP A 240 17.06 -2.05 -23.56
CA ASP A 240 16.36 -1.72 -24.81
C ASP A 240 15.85 -0.28 -24.77
N LYS A 241 15.23 0.12 -23.65
CA LYS A 241 14.61 1.43 -23.51
C LYS A 241 15.34 2.29 -22.48
N VAL A 242 15.86 3.43 -22.92
CA VAL A 242 16.47 4.43 -22.04
C VAL A 242 15.79 5.78 -22.25
N ARG A 243 15.37 6.43 -21.15
CA ARG A 243 14.94 7.83 -21.15
C ARG A 243 15.59 8.56 -19.99
N LEU A 244 16.35 9.61 -20.30
CA LEU A 244 16.92 10.53 -19.33
C LEU A 244 16.33 11.91 -19.62
N LYS A 245 15.67 12.51 -18.64
CA LYS A 245 15.07 13.85 -18.81
C LYS A 245 15.36 14.70 -17.58
N GLN A 246 15.99 15.84 -17.84
CA GLN A 246 16.16 16.88 -16.84
C GLN A 246 15.09 17.94 -17.07
N TYR A 247 14.37 18.30 -16.01
CA TYR A 247 13.43 19.41 -15.99
C TYR A 247 14.16 20.67 -15.50
N SER A 248 13.91 21.80 -16.16
CA SER A 248 14.27 23.11 -15.64
C SER A 248 13.19 23.55 -14.65
N ASN A 249 13.59 24.02 -13.47
CA ASN A 249 12.69 24.83 -12.64
C ASN A 249 12.60 26.19 -13.33
N ASN A 250 11.41 26.52 -13.85
CA ASN A 250 11.07 27.91 -14.20
C ASN A 250 10.80 28.70 -12.93
#